data_AF-A0A8S4R3F2-F1
#
_entry.id   AF-A0A8S4R3F2-F1
#
_cell.length_a   1.000
_cell.length_b   1.000
_cell.length_c   1.000
_cell.angle_alpha   90.00
_cell.angle_beta   90.00
_cell.angle_gamma   90.00
#
_symmetry.space_group_name_H-M   'P 1'
#
loop_
_entity.id
_entity.type
_entity.pdbx_description
1 polymer ?
#
loop_
_entity_poly.entity_id
_entity_poly.type
_entity_poly.pdbx_seq_one_letter_code
_entity_poly.pdbx_strand_id
1 'polypeptide(L)'
;MRGLQICCMVIMFVAVKAGYISYPIYGGHSGYSHSGYEYKSYGGPSEHYAYPKYSYDYSVNDPHTGDFKTKWETRDGDVVKGR
;
A
#
# COMPACT_ATOMS: atom_id res chain seq x y z
N MET A 1 -16.56 -31.06 -21.49
CA MET A 1 -15.38 -30.18 -21.24
C MET A 1 -15.53 -29.28 -20.01
N ARG A 2 -16.73 -28.78 -19.67
CA ARG A 2 -16.94 -27.89 -18.52
C ARG A 2 -16.82 -28.59 -17.15
N GLY A 3 -17.22 -29.86 -17.04
CA GLY A 3 -17.14 -30.61 -15.77
C GLY A 3 -15.72 -30.89 -15.27
N LEU A 4 -14.77 -31.15 -16.17
CA LEU A 4 -13.37 -31.37 -15.81
C LEU A 4 -12.72 -30.06 -15.28
N GLN A 5 -13.01 -28.93 -15.93
CA GLN A 5 -12.54 -27.62 -15.45
C GLN A 5 -13.08 -27.26 -14.06
N ILE A 6 -14.37 -27.53 -13.80
CA ILE A 6 -14.96 -27.27 -12.48
C ILE A 6 -14.30 -28.13 -11.41
N CYS A 7 -14.05 -29.42 -11.70
CA CYS A 7 -13.34 -30.30 -10.77
C CYS A 7 -11.92 -29.80 -10.47
N CYS A 8 -11.16 -29.40 -11.50
CA CYS A 8 -9.83 -28.83 -11.31
C CYS A 8 -9.83 -27.53 -10.49
N MET A 9 -10.81 -26.64 -10.70
CA MET A 9 -10.93 -25.41 -9.90
C MET A 9 -11.24 -25.72 -8.44
N VAL A 10 -12.17 -26.64 -8.15
CA VAL A 10 -12.50 -27.03 -6.78
C VAL A 10 -11.29 -27.64 -6.06
N ILE A 11 -10.54 -28.52 -6.73
CA ILE A 11 -9.33 -29.14 -6.17
C ILE A 11 -8.26 -28.07 -5.87
N MET A 12 -8.06 -27.10 -6.77
CA MET A 12 -7.12 -26.00 -6.55
C MET A 12 -7.51 -25.14 -5.34
N PHE A 13 -8.79 -24.81 -5.19
CA PHE A 13 -9.28 -24.05 -4.03
C PHE A 13 -9.09 -24.79 -2.71
N VAL A 14 -9.37 -26.10 -2.67
CA VAL A 14 -9.17 -26.93 -1.47
C VAL A 14 -7.68 -27.03 -1.12
N ALA A 15 -6.81 -27.25 -2.11
CA ALA A 15 -5.37 -27.38 -1.89
C ALA A 15 -4.71 -26.07 -1.40
N VAL A 16 -5.17 -24.90 -1.88
CA VAL A 16 -4.73 -23.59 -1.36
C VAL A 16 -5.15 -23.39 0.09
N LYS A 17 -6.41 -23.71 0.45
CA LYS A 17 -6.92 -23.53 1.81
C LYS A 17 -6.31 -24.48 2.82
N ALA A 18 -6.03 -25.72 2.41
CA ALA A 18 -5.34 -26.71 3.22
C ALA A 18 -3.80 -26.49 3.26
N GLY A 19 -3.28 -25.46 2.59
CA GLY A 19 -1.86 -25.10 2.63
C GLY A 19 -0.95 -25.98 1.78
N TYR A 20 -1.49 -26.87 0.95
CA TYR A 20 -0.71 -27.70 0.01
C TYR A 20 -0.16 -26.88 -1.17
N ILE A 21 -0.78 -25.74 -1.49
CA ILE A 21 -0.33 -24.81 -2.54
C ILE A 21 -0.11 -23.44 -1.91
N SER A 22 1.15 -23.02 -1.84
CA SER A 22 1.55 -21.70 -1.35
C SER A 22 1.29 -20.64 -2.42
N TYR A 23 0.67 -19.52 -2.04
CA TYR A 23 0.58 -18.35 -2.91
C TYR A 23 1.87 -17.53 -2.76
N PRO A 24 2.39 -16.93 -3.84
CA PRO A 24 3.56 -16.06 -3.74
C PRO A 24 3.22 -14.89 -2.81
N ILE A 25 3.89 -14.85 -1.66
CA ILE A 25 3.85 -13.75 -0.70
C ILE A 25 4.58 -12.58 -1.35
N TYR A 26 3.85 -11.66 -2.00
CA TYR A 26 4.37 -10.33 -2.30
C TYR A 26 4.23 -9.47 -1.04
N GLY A 27 5.27 -9.49 -0.20
CA GLY A 27 5.33 -8.62 0.98
C GLY A 27 5.69 -9.38 2.25
N GLY A 28 6.96 -9.77 2.36
CA GLY A 28 7.52 -10.20 3.63
C GLY A 28 7.68 -8.99 4.55
N HIS A 29 6.96 -9.00 5.67
CA HIS A 29 7.41 -8.29 6.88
C HIS A 29 7.73 -9.37 7.92
N SER A 30 8.92 -9.94 7.76
CA SER A 30 9.56 -10.74 8.81
C SER A 30 10.31 -9.77 9.72
N GLY A 31 10.07 -9.90 11.03
CA GLY A 31 10.55 -9.00 12.06
C GLY A 31 12.07 -8.84 12.06
N TYR A 32 12.50 -7.59 12.21
CA TYR A 32 13.84 -7.26 12.64
C TYR A 32 13.82 -7.06 14.15
N SER A 33 14.29 -8.08 14.88
CA SER A 33 14.80 -7.90 16.24
C SER A 33 16.04 -7.01 16.15
N HIS A 34 15.95 -5.76 16.59
CA HIS A 34 17.12 -4.90 16.67
C HIS A 34 17.75 -5.02 18.06
N SER A 35 18.77 -5.87 18.14
CA SER A 35 19.67 -5.99 19.30
C SER A 35 20.40 -4.66 19.53
N GLY A 36 20.51 -4.27 20.79
CA GLY A 36 20.87 -2.93 21.24
C GLY A 36 22.23 -2.45 20.78
N TYR A 37 22.25 -1.24 20.22
CA TYR A 37 23.43 -0.40 20.13
C TYR A 37 23.39 0.62 21.26
N GLU A 38 24.48 0.69 22.03
CA GLU A 38 24.69 1.68 23.08
C GLU A 38 24.89 3.06 22.42
N TYR A 39 23.89 3.94 22.54
CA TYR A 39 23.96 5.31 22.03
C TYR A 39 24.51 6.25 23.11
N LYS A 40 25.75 6.71 22.94
CA LYS A 40 26.32 7.82 23.72
C LYS A 40 25.62 9.12 23.31
N SER A 41 24.88 9.69 24.26
CA SER A 41 24.22 10.98 24.17
C SER A 41 25.22 12.11 23.90
N TYR A 42 25.15 12.67 22.68
CA TYR A 42 25.62 14.01 22.32
C TYR A 42 24.44 14.69 21.63
N GLY A 43 23.98 15.82 22.17
CA GLY A 43 22.72 16.46 21.78
C GLY A 43 22.52 16.63 20.27
N GLY A 44 21.44 16.04 19.74
CA GLY A 44 20.96 16.14 18.36
C GLY A 44 19.43 15.93 18.35
N PRO A 45 18.67 16.61 17.47
CA PRO A 45 17.26 16.88 17.68
C PRO A 45 16.42 15.60 17.68
N SER A 46 15.61 15.45 18.72
CA SER A 46 14.49 14.50 18.86
C SER A 46 13.93 14.03 17.52
N GLU A 47 13.87 12.70 17.31
CA GLU A 47 13.20 12.10 16.15
C GLU A 47 11.76 12.63 16.05
N HIS A 48 11.56 13.65 15.21
CA HIS A 48 10.26 14.26 14.98
C HIS A 48 9.45 13.31 14.09
N TYR A 49 8.70 12.41 14.72
CA TYR A 49 7.63 11.69 14.03
C TYR A 49 6.52 12.71 13.70
N ALA A 50 6.63 13.34 12.53
CA ALA A 50 5.68 14.37 12.10
C ALA A 50 4.36 13.71 11.67
N TYR A 51 3.25 14.25 12.17
CA TYR A 51 1.91 13.83 11.78
C TYR A 51 1.70 14.06 10.26
N PRO A 52 1.31 13.04 9.48
CA PRO A 52 1.21 13.15 8.03
C PRO A 52 -0.01 14.00 7.64
N LYS A 53 0.25 15.21 7.15
CA LYS A 53 -0.77 16.16 6.70
C LYS A 53 -0.30 16.86 5.42
N TYR A 54 -1.10 16.76 4.36
CA TYR A 54 -0.83 17.46 3.11
C TYR A 54 -2.14 17.85 2.40
N SER A 55 -2.05 18.80 1.49
CA SER A 55 -3.13 19.14 0.57
C SER A 55 -2.53 19.57 -0.76
N TYR A 56 -3.09 19.08 -1.87
CA TYR A 56 -2.71 19.49 -3.21
C TYR A 56 -3.92 19.55 -4.13
N ASP A 57 -3.80 20.40 -5.15
CA ASP A 57 -4.75 20.54 -6.24
C ASP A 57 -4.01 20.76 -7.55
N TYR A 58 -4.57 20.27 -8.64
CA TYR A 58 -4.05 20.53 -9.98
C TYR A 58 -5.17 20.59 -11.02
N SER A 59 -4.91 21.32 -12.10
CA SER A 59 -5.82 21.48 -13.22
C SER A 59 -5.12 21.29 -14.55
N VAL A 60 -5.81 20.67 -15.49
CA VAL A 60 -5.42 20.64 -16.91
C VAL A 60 -6.33 21.60 -17.66
N ASN A 61 -5.73 22.52 -18.40
CA ASN A 61 -6.40 23.45 -19.29
C ASN A 61 -5.68 23.38 -20.65
N ASP A 62 -6.23 22.58 -21.55
CA ASP A 62 -5.71 22.41 -22.90
C ASP A 62 -6.76 22.87 -23.93
N PRO A 63 -6.62 24.08 -24.48
CA PRO A 63 -7.52 24.60 -25.50
C PRO A 63 -7.50 23.82 -26.82
N HIS A 64 -6.41 23.09 -27.11
CA HIS A 64 -6.27 22.38 -28.38
C HIS A 64 -7.06 21.07 -28.37
N THR A 65 -7.09 20.36 -27.25
CA THR A 65 -7.91 19.15 -27.08
C THR A 65 -9.28 19.42 -26.45
N GLY A 66 -9.46 20.59 -25.83
CA GLY A 66 -10.66 20.94 -25.06
C GLY A 66 -10.69 20.31 -23.66
N ASP A 67 -9.57 19.77 -23.18
CA ASP A 67 -9.49 19.15 -21.86
C ASP A 67 -9.47 20.24 -20.77
N PHE A 68 -10.56 20.28 -19.99
CA PHE A 68 -10.67 21.05 -18.75
C PHE A 68 -10.96 20.10 -17.59
N LYS A 69 -9.93 19.77 -16.82
CA LYS A 69 -10.02 18.80 -15.71
C LYS A 69 -9.42 19.41 -14.46
N THR A 70 -10.02 19.11 -13.32
CA THR A 70 -9.51 19.49 -12.00
C THR A 70 -9.45 18.25 -11.12
N LYS A 71 -8.44 18.20 -10.27
CA LYS A 71 -8.23 17.14 -9.27
C LYS A 71 -7.72 17.78 -7.98
N TRP A 72 -8.17 17.27 -6.84
CA TRP A 72 -7.60 17.67 -5.56
C TRP A 72 -7.57 16.49 -4.59
N GLU A 73 -6.66 16.56 -3.62
CA GLU A 73 -6.58 15.63 -2.52
C GLU A 73 -6.06 16.33 -1.25
N THR A 74 -6.61 15.95 -0.12
CA THR A 74 -6.17 16.37 1.21
C THR A 74 -6.02 15.13 2.10
N ARG A 75 -4.92 15.07 2.83
CA ARG A 75 -4.66 14.06 3.86
C ARG A 75 -4.57 14.70 5.24
N ASP A 76 -5.21 14.06 6.19
CA ASP A 76 -5.13 14.36 7.62
C ASP A 76 -4.96 13.04 8.38
N GLY A 77 -3.72 12.68 8.71
CA GLY A 77 -3.41 11.44 9.40
C GLY A 77 -3.70 10.25 8.51
N ASP A 78 -4.70 9.45 8.86
CA ASP A 78 -5.15 8.28 8.10
C ASP A 78 -6.33 8.57 7.17
N VAL A 79 -6.88 9.80 7.22
CA VAL A 79 -8.01 10.21 6.39
C VAL A 79 -7.50 10.90 5.14
N VAL A 80 -7.93 10.42 3.97
CA VAL A 80 -7.67 11.05 2.67
C VAL A 80 -9.00 11.38 2.00
N LYS A 81 -9.12 12.60 1.47
CA LYS A 81 -10.32 13.11 0.77
C LYS A 81 -9.90 13.75 -0.54
N GLY A 82 -10.70 13.60 -1.60
CA GLY A 82 -10.37 14.16 -2.91
C GLY A 82 -11.45 13.92 -3.96
N ARG A 83 -11.31 14.59 -5.10
CA ARG A 83 -12.11 14.37 -6.31
C ARG A 83 -11.18 14.29 -7.50
#